data_AF-A0A4Y9T321-F1
#
_entry.id   AF-A0A4Y9T321-F1
#
_cell.length_a   1.000
_cell.length_b   1.000
_cell.length_c   1.000
_cell.angle_alpha   90.00
_cell.angle_beta   90.00
_cell.angle_gamma   90.00
#
_symmetry.space_group_name_H-M   'P 1'
#
loop_
_entity.id
_entity.type
_entity.pdbx_description
1 polymer ?
#
loop_
_entity_poly.entity_id
_entity_poly.type
_entity_poly.pdbx_seq_one_letter_code
_entity_poly.pdbx_strand_id
1 'polypeptide(L)'
;MAGSAMNKRRGLLRLAAVSFAASAAAPAGALTHALRPQPRLTQAQSRAFQAWMIRIVSEQVNRGPSPRWHHRDCAGLVRFAVNEALAVHDAKWMRANGIRSDARLPPELELTAGQANLRNRWVQTGGTVGHFVTAIALVQNNSRFVAREVSQALPGDLLFYDQGDMQHLMVWMGTSIAYHTGTVTTDDNGLRMVGIRQLMNWKDTRWQPAANNPNFAGVYRLMFLS
;
A
#
# COMPACT_ATOMS: atom_id res chain seq x y z
N MET A 1 48.07 51.11 32.92
CA MET A 1 48.32 51.04 34.38
C MET A 1 47.43 49.97 34.97
N ALA A 2 48.02 49.11 35.80
CA ALA A 2 47.44 48.14 36.75
C ALA A 2 46.39 47.13 36.23
N GLY A 3 46.43 45.83 36.51
CA GLY A 3 47.29 45.06 37.41
C GLY A 3 46.61 43.71 37.72
N SER A 4 47.38 42.64 37.51
CA SER A 4 47.40 41.33 38.17
C SER A 4 46.16 40.74 38.87
N ALA A 5 45.81 39.49 38.53
CA ALA A 5 45.74 38.39 39.50
C ALA A 5 45.58 36.99 38.86
N MET A 6 46.74 36.36 38.64
CA MET A 6 47.13 34.99 38.99
C MET A 6 46.08 33.89 39.32
N ASN A 7 46.24 32.77 38.59
CA ASN A 7 46.52 31.41 39.09
C ASN A 7 45.34 30.40 39.23
N LYS A 8 45.37 29.32 38.43
CA LYS A 8 45.84 27.99 38.87
C LYS A 8 45.65 26.90 37.80
N ARG A 9 46.75 26.16 37.63
CA ARG A 9 46.98 24.92 36.86
C ARG A 9 45.84 23.90 36.89
N ARG A 10 45.53 23.28 35.74
CA ARG A 10 45.12 21.87 35.65
C ARG A 10 45.59 21.22 34.34
N GLY A 11 46.48 20.23 34.49
CA GLY A 11 46.53 18.98 33.72
C GLY A 11 46.87 19.03 32.22
N LEU A 12 48.15 18.89 31.88
CA LEU A 12 48.57 18.36 30.58
C LEU A 12 48.49 16.83 30.61
N LEU A 13 47.55 16.26 29.86
CA LEU A 13 47.55 14.83 29.50
C LEU A 13 48.10 14.70 28.06
N ARG A 14 49.21 13.99 27.92
CA ARG A 14 49.79 13.53 26.65
C ARG A 14 49.93 12.00 26.70
N LEU A 15 49.90 11.42 25.51
CA LEU A 15 50.09 10.02 25.08
C LEU A 15 48.74 9.31 24.82
N ALA A 16 48.22 9.26 23.59
CA ALA A 16 48.70 8.54 22.39
C ALA A 16 48.60 7.01 22.54
N ALA A 17 47.68 6.39 21.79
CA ALA A 17 47.92 5.17 21.02
C ALA A 17 46.66 4.80 20.23
N VAL A 18 46.79 4.89 18.91
CA VAL A 18 45.91 4.30 17.90
C VAL A 18 45.84 2.79 18.15
N SER A 19 44.63 2.23 18.27
CA SER A 19 44.43 0.78 18.33
C SER A 19 43.48 0.35 17.22
N PHE A 20 43.92 -0.74 16.58
CA PHE A 20 43.50 -1.33 15.32
C PHE A 20 41.99 -1.58 15.16
N ALA A 21 41.55 -1.43 13.91
CA ALA A 21 40.26 -1.86 13.40
C ALA A 21 40.00 -3.36 13.66
N ALA A 22 38.97 -3.66 14.45
CA ALA A 22 38.31 -4.96 14.37
C ALA A 22 37.30 -4.89 13.22
N SER A 23 37.72 -5.33 12.04
CA SER A 23 36.83 -5.52 10.89
C SER A 23 35.74 -6.51 11.27
N ALA A 24 34.49 -6.05 11.14
CA ALA A 24 33.30 -6.87 11.25
C ALA A 24 33.33 -7.97 10.18
N ALA A 25 33.43 -9.22 10.62
CA ALA A 25 32.95 -10.34 9.84
C ALA A 25 31.61 -10.78 10.46
N ALA A 26 30.57 -9.96 10.26
CA ALA A 26 29.21 -10.48 10.35
C ALA A 26 29.11 -11.55 9.24
N PRO A 27 28.60 -12.77 9.52
CA PRO A 27 28.49 -13.78 8.48
C PRO A 27 27.58 -13.22 7.39
N ALA A 28 28.08 -13.25 6.15
CA ALA A 28 27.37 -12.93 4.93
C ALA A 28 26.26 -13.96 4.64
N GLY A 29 25.36 -14.17 5.61
CA GLY A 29 24.14 -14.96 5.52
C GLY A 29 22.91 -14.10 5.24
N ALA A 30 23.08 -12.81 4.96
CA ALA A 30 22.03 -11.98 4.42
C ALA A 30 22.01 -12.13 2.90
N LEU A 31 20.81 -12.22 2.32
CA LEU A 31 20.49 -12.24 0.89
C LEU A 31 20.39 -13.61 0.22
N THR A 32 19.65 -14.54 0.82
CA THR A 32 18.72 -15.40 0.05
C THR A 32 17.54 -15.77 0.95
N HIS A 33 16.72 -14.79 1.33
CA HIS A 33 15.33 -15.13 1.63
C HIS A 33 14.71 -15.41 0.26
N ALA A 34 14.81 -16.67 -0.20
CA ALA A 34 14.00 -17.13 -1.31
C ALA A 34 12.57 -16.77 -0.95
N LEU A 35 12.00 -15.78 -1.64
CA LEU A 35 10.58 -15.44 -1.55
C LEU A 35 9.84 -16.75 -1.76
N ARG A 36 9.32 -17.35 -0.67
CA ARG A 36 8.52 -18.55 -0.79
C ARG A 36 7.42 -18.25 -1.81
N PRO A 37 7.18 -19.12 -2.80
CA PRO A 37 6.16 -18.89 -3.79
C PRO A 37 4.85 -18.53 -3.07
N GLN A 38 4.35 -17.31 -3.29
CA GLN A 38 3.07 -16.94 -2.70
C GLN A 38 1.97 -17.76 -3.36
N PRO A 39 0.99 -18.27 -2.59
CA PRO A 39 -0.20 -18.89 -3.16
C PRO A 39 -0.84 -17.95 -4.17
N ARG A 40 -1.12 -18.44 -5.38
CA ARG A 40 -1.88 -17.68 -6.39
C ARG A 40 -3.33 -18.13 -6.39
N LEU A 41 -4.23 -17.18 -6.63
CA LEU A 41 -5.63 -17.43 -6.92
C LEU A 41 -5.77 -17.97 -8.34
N THR A 42 -6.76 -18.83 -8.55
CA THR A 42 -7.19 -19.21 -9.90
C THR A 42 -7.84 -18.03 -10.62
N GLN A 43 -8.13 -18.18 -11.91
CA GLN A 43 -8.81 -17.12 -12.67
C GLN A 43 -10.22 -16.82 -12.15
N ALA A 44 -10.97 -17.85 -11.74
CA ALA A 44 -12.30 -17.67 -11.15
C ALA A 44 -12.22 -16.94 -9.80
N GLN A 45 -11.31 -17.38 -8.92
CA GLN A 45 -11.07 -16.73 -7.63
C GLN A 45 -10.58 -15.28 -7.79
N SER A 46 -9.71 -15.02 -8.78
CA SER A 46 -9.21 -13.66 -9.05
C SER A 46 -10.34 -12.71 -9.49
N ARG A 47 -11.27 -13.19 -10.32
CA ARG A 47 -12.47 -12.42 -10.71
C ARG A 47 -13.39 -12.15 -9.53
N ALA A 48 -13.65 -13.17 -8.71
CA ALA A 48 -14.45 -13.03 -7.48
C ALA A 48 -13.81 -12.03 -6.51
N PHE A 49 -12.50 -12.16 -6.26
CA PHE A 49 -11.72 -11.23 -5.47
C PHE A 49 -11.84 -9.79 -5.97
N GLN A 50 -11.61 -9.56 -7.27
CA GLN A 50 -11.69 -8.23 -7.86
C GLN A 50 -13.09 -7.63 -7.68
N ALA A 51 -14.14 -8.41 -7.92
CA ALA A 51 -15.52 -7.96 -7.74
C ALA A 51 -15.82 -7.59 -6.27
N TRP A 52 -15.35 -8.38 -5.30
CA TRP A 52 -15.47 -8.05 -3.88
C TRP A 52 -14.67 -6.83 -3.48
N MET A 53 -13.41 -6.72 -3.92
CA MET A 53 -12.56 -5.56 -3.65
C MET A 53 -13.22 -4.28 -4.15
N ILE A 54 -13.74 -4.27 -5.38
CA ILE A 54 -14.45 -3.13 -5.96
C ILE A 54 -15.72 -2.80 -5.19
N ARG A 55 -16.51 -3.82 -4.80
CA ARG A 55 -17.70 -3.61 -3.97
C ARG A 55 -17.33 -2.95 -2.65
N ILE A 56 -16.32 -3.46 -1.94
CA ILE A 56 -15.89 -2.94 -0.64
C ILE A 56 -15.42 -1.49 -0.76
N VAL A 57 -14.56 -1.19 -1.74
CA VAL A 57 -14.08 0.19 -1.99
C VAL A 57 -15.26 1.11 -2.29
N SER A 58 -16.21 0.68 -3.14
CA SER A 58 -17.39 1.47 -3.45
C SER A 58 -18.25 1.77 -2.22
N GLU A 59 -18.41 0.80 -1.31
CA GLU A 59 -19.16 1.02 -0.08
C GLU A 59 -18.46 2.00 0.86
N GLN A 60 -17.12 1.91 0.99
CA GLN A 60 -16.37 2.90 1.78
C GLN A 60 -16.54 4.31 1.23
N VAL A 61 -16.46 4.50 -0.10
CA VAL A 61 -16.59 5.84 -0.70
C VAL A 61 -18.01 6.37 -0.62
N ASN A 62 -19.02 5.54 -0.92
CA ASN A 62 -20.40 6.01 -1.06
C ASN A 62 -21.15 6.14 0.26
N ARG A 63 -20.81 5.33 1.27
CA ARG A 63 -21.44 5.39 2.60
C ARG A 63 -20.56 6.05 3.67
N GLY A 64 -19.31 6.33 3.32
CA GLY A 64 -18.30 6.79 4.25
C GLY A 64 -17.49 5.63 4.85
N PRO A 65 -16.35 5.95 5.49
CA PRO A 65 -15.45 4.95 6.05
C PRO A 65 -16.18 4.16 7.14
N SER A 66 -16.20 2.84 7.01
CA SER A 66 -16.70 1.96 8.06
C SER A 66 -15.86 2.11 9.33
N PRO A 67 -16.43 1.92 10.54
CA PRO A 67 -15.66 1.95 11.79
C PRO A 67 -14.52 0.92 11.84
N ARG A 68 -14.55 -0.10 10.97
CA ARG A 68 -13.52 -1.14 10.83
C ARG A 68 -12.28 -0.65 10.07
N TRP A 69 -12.40 0.43 9.31
CA TRP A 69 -11.27 0.98 8.56
C TRP A 69 -10.52 2.03 9.39
N HIS A 70 -9.43 1.57 10.03
CA HIS A 70 -8.64 2.38 10.95
C HIS A 70 -7.52 3.18 10.25
N HIS A 71 -6.88 2.61 9.22
CA HIS A 71 -5.77 3.27 8.52
C HIS A 71 -6.27 4.13 7.37
N ARG A 72 -6.65 5.37 7.65
CA ARG A 72 -7.23 6.32 6.68
C ARG A 72 -6.13 6.96 5.83
N ASP A 73 -5.52 6.15 4.96
CA ASP A 73 -4.54 6.57 3.95
C ASP A 73 -4.77 5.79 2.64
N CYS A 74 -4.07 6.17 1.56
CA CYS A 74 -4.24 5.58 0.23
C CYS A 74 -3.97 4.07 0.21
N ALA A 75 -2.85 3.63 0.78
CA ALA A 75 -2.51 2.22 0.90
C ALA A 75 -3.43 1.52 1.91
N GLY A 76 -3.96 2.23 2.90
CA GLY A 76 -4.88 1.75 3.90
C GLY A 76 -6.23 1.35 3.34
N LEU A 77 -6.73 2.09 2.35
CA LEU A 77 -7.92 1.69 1.59
C LEU A 77 -7.69 0.35 0.88
N VAL A 78 -6.53 0.17 0.24
CA VAL A 78 -6.19 -1.10 -0.44
C VAL A 78 -6.00 -2.23 0.57
N ARG A 79 -5.25 -2.00 1.65
CA ARG A 79 -5.05 -2.99 2.73
C ARG A 79 -6.40 -3.47 3.26
N PHE A 80 -7.30 -2.54 3.56
CA PHE A 80 -8.64 -2.86 4.05
C PHE A 80 -9.44 -3.66 3.01
N ALA A 81 -9.53 -3.16 1.77
CA ALA A 81 -10.31 -3.81 0.72
C ALA A 81 -9.79 -5.22 0.39
N VAL A 82 -8.47 -5.42 0.33
CA VAL A 82 -7.85 -6.73 0.08
C VAL A 82 -8.14 -7.68 1.24
N ASN A 83 -7.93 -7.23 2.48
CA ASN A 83 -8.13 -8.08 3.65
C ASN A 83 -9.60 -8.49 3.84
N GLU A 84 -10.53 -7.60 3.52
CA GLU A 84 -11.95 -7.87 3.63
C GLU A 84 -12.47 -8.68 2.42
N ALA A 85 -11.93 -8.51 1.22
CA ALA A 85 -12.25 -9.33 0.04
C ALA A 85 -11.74 -10.78 0.13
N LEU A 86 -10.74 -11.04 0.97
CA LEU A 86 -10.25 -12.40 1.27
C LEU A 86 -10.94 -13.02 2.50
N ALA A 87 -11.87 -12.31 3.15
CA ALA A 87 -12.65 -12.86 4.24
C ALA A 87 -13.78 -13.75 3.70
N VAL A 88 -14.43 -14.49 4.60
CA VAL A 88 -15.71 -15.17 4.30
C VAL A 88 -16.83 -14.13 4.39
N HIS A 89 -17.65 -14.02 3.34
CA HIS A 89 -18.65 -12.96 3.20
C HIS A 89 -20.02 -13.37 3.78
N ASP A 90 -20.02 -13.92 4.99
CA ASP A 90 -21.25 -14.36 5.67
C ASP A 90 -22.16 -13.19 6.10
N ALA A 91 -23.34 -13.50 6.63
CA ALA A 91 -24.30 -12.48 7.07
C ALA A 91 -23.77 -11.58 8.21
N LYS A 92 -22.86 -12.08 9.05
CA LYS A 92 -22.25 -11.29 10.12
C LYS A 92 -21.24 -10.30 9.53
N TRP A 93 -20.41 -10.75 8.59
CA TRP A 93 -19.46 -9.94 7.85
C TRP A 93 -20.17 -8.84 7.06
N MET A 94 -21.25 -9.18 6.35
CA MET A 94 -22.05 -8.22 5.58
C MET A 94 -22.61 -7.10 6.46
N ARG A 95 -23.24 -7.44 7.59
CA ARG A 95 -23.73 -6.45 8.56
C ARG A 95 -22.60 -5.57 9.11
N ALA A 96 -21.46 -6.16 9.45
CA ALA A 96 -20.32 -5.44 10.00
C ALA A 96 -19.67 -4.47 8.99
N ASN A 97 -19.77 -4.76 7.69
CA ASN A 97 -19.28 -3.92 6.61
C ASN A 97 -20.36 -3.03 5.97
N GLY A 98 -21.59 -3.02 6.51
CA GLY A 98 -22.69 -2.21 5.99
C GLY A 98 -23.18 -2.63 4.60
N ILE A 99 -22.81 -3.85 4.15
CA ILE A 99 -23.21 -4.40 2.86
C ILE A 99 -24.59 -5.02 3.00
N ARG A 100 -25.54 -4.55 2.18
CA ARG A 100 -26.87 -5.13 2.10
C ARG A 100 -26.82 -6.40 1.26
N SER A 101 -27.46 -7.46 1.74
CA SER A 101 -27.72 -8.66 0.95
C SER A 101 -28.77 -8.31 -0.11
N ASP A 102 -28.33 -8.06 -1.34
CA ASP A 102 -29.19 -7.91 -2.50
C ASP A 102 -28.76 -8.93 -3.59
N ALA A 103 -29.55 -9.05 -4.66
CA ALA A 103 -29.33 -10.07 -5.68
C ALA A 103 -28.03 -9.90 -6.51
N ARG A 104 -27.22 -8.87 -6.26
CA ARG A 104 -26.03 -8.52 -7.06
C ARG A 104 -24.71 -8.64 -6.28
N LEU A 105 -24.67 -9.49 -5.25
CA LEU A 105 -23.42 -9.79 -4.56
C LEU A 105 -22.46 -10.55 -5.49
N PRO A 106 -21.15 -10.27 -5.41
CA PRO A 106 -20.15 -11.09 -6.08
C PRO A 106 -20.19 -12.54 -5.59
N PRO A 107 -19.74 -13.52 -6.41
CA PRO A 107 -19.62 -14.90 -5.97
C PRO A 107 -18.61 -15.01 -4.80
N GLU A 108 -18.84 -15.95 -3.90
CA GLU A 108 -17.92 -16.23 -2.78
C GLU A 108 -16.57 -16.76 -3.29
N LEU A 109 -15.50 -16.49 -2.53
CA LEU A 109 -14.17 -17.01 -2.82
C LEU A 109 -13.97 -18.35 -2.09
N GLU A 110 -14.05 -19.45 -2.86
CA GLU A 110 -13.68 -20.78 -2.36
C GLU A 110 -12.16 -20.90 -2.24
N LEU A 111 -11.58 -20.40 -1.13
CA LEU A 111 -10.13 -20.38 -0.90
C LEU A 111 -9.64 -21.66 -0.22
N THR A 112 -8.49 -22.17 -0.68
CA THR A 112 -7.72 -23.15 0.10
C THR A 112 -7.15 -22.51 1.37
N ALA A 113 -6.80 -23.31 2.38
CA ALA A 113 -6.16 -22.80 3.60
C ALA A 113 -4.88 -22.00 3.30
N GLY A 114 -4.10 -22.42 2.29
CA GLY A 114 -2.92 -21.68 1.83
C GLY A 114 -3.26 -20.30 1.25
N GLN A 115 -4.30 -20.21 0.42
CA GLN A 115 -4.74 -18.94 -0.18
C GLN A 115 -5.41 -18.02 0.86
N ALA A 116 -6.17 -18.56 1.80
CA ALA A 116 -6.76 -17.78 2.90
C ALA A 116 -5.70 -17.06 3.74
N ASN A 117 -4.50 -17.65 3.85
CA ASN A 117 -3.38 -17.01 4.54
C ASN A 117 -2.89 -15.73 3.84
N LEU A 118 -3.21 -15.46 2.57
CA LEU A 118 -2.83 -14.20 1.91
C LEU A 118 -3.34 -12.96 2.67
N ARG A 119 -4.45 -13.12 3.42
CA ARG A 119 -5.01 -12.08 4.26
C ARG A 119 -4.02 -11.64 5.35
N ASN A 120 -3.84 -10.33 5.52
CA ASN A 120 -2.89 -9.73 6.45
C ASN A 120 -1.44 -10.22 6.29
N ARG A 121 -1.01 -10.65 5.10
CA ARG A 121 0.37 -11.03 4.83
C ARG A 121 0.95 -10.19 3.70
N TRP A 122 1.75 -9.20 4.09
CA TRP A 122 2.37 -8.27 3.16
C TRP A 122 3.89 -8.32 3.25
N VAL A 123 4.55 -8.33 2.10
CA VAL A 123 6.01 -8.29 2.00
C VAL A 123 6.48 -6.84 2.12
N GLN A 124 7.32 -6.54 3.10
CA GLN A 124 7.92 -5.22 3.31
C GLN A 124 9.07 -4.97 2.32
N THR A 125 9.56 -3.73 2.22
CA THR A 125 10.72 -3.39 1.36
C THR A 125 11.97 -4.23 1.68
N GLY A 126 12.19 -4.57 2.96
CA GLY A 126 13.27 -5.45 3.41
C GLY A 126 13.01 -6.96 3.23
N GLY A 127 11.91 -7.36 2.57
CA GLY A 127 11.57 -8.75 2.28
C GLY A 127 10.88 -9.52 3.42
N THR A 128 10.78 -8.93 4.63
CA THR A 128 10.04 -9.53 5.75
C THR A 128 8.53 -9.49 5.50
N VAL A 129 7.77 -10.38 6.16
CA VAL A 129 6.31 -10.41 6.06
C VAL A 129 5.68 -9.80 7.31
N GLY A 130 4.67 -8.96 7.13
CA GLY A 130 3.92 -8.33 8.24
C GLY A 130 2.44 -8.09 7.91
N HIS A 131 1.69 -7.61 8.90
CA HIS A 131 0.25 -7.34 8.79
C HIS A 131 -0.10 -5.96 8.19
N PHE A 132 0.90 -5.10 8.06
CA PHE A 132 0.80 -3.76 7.51
C PHE A 132 1.72 -3.65 6.29
N VAL A 133 1.48 -2.69 5.38
CA VAL A 133 2.40 -2.41 4.26
C VAL A 133 2.30 -0.96 3.83
N THR A 134 3.41 -0.32 3.52
CA THR A 134 3.43 1.05 2.97
C THR A 134 3.03 1.04 1.49
N ALA A 135 2.69 2.21 0.93
CA ALA A 135 2.41 2.35 -0.50
C ALA A 135 3.58 1.84 -1.37
N ILE A 136 4.81 2.21 -1.00
CA ILE A 136 6.01 1.80 -1.72
C ILE A 136 6.23 0.28 -1.68
N ALA A 137 6.09 -0.36 -0.51
CA ALA A 137 6.25 -1.81 -0.38
C ALA A 137 5.10 -2.58 -1.09
N LEU A 138 3.89 -2.03 -1.10
CA LEU A 138 2.74 -2.60 -1.79
C LEU A 138 2.99 -2.68 -3.31
N VAL A 139 3.58 -1.63 -3.89
CA VAL A 139 3.93 -1.60 -5.31
C VAL A 139 5.15 -2.43 -5.63
N GLN A 140 6.22 -2.33 -4.84
CA GLN A 140 7.49 -3.01 -5.11
C GLN A 140 7.41 -4.54 -4.94
N ASN A 141 6.75 -5.01 -3.87
CA ASN A 141 6.90 -6.40 -3.42
C ASN A 141 5.58 -7.20 -3.35
N ASN A 142 4.43 -6.55 -3.56
CA ASN A 142 3.11 -7.21 -3.46
C ASN A 142 2.27 -7.03 -4.73
N SER A 143 2.78 -6.26 -5.69
CA SER A 143 2.14 -6.00 -6.97
C SER A 143 3.14 -6.22 -8.11
N ARG A 144 2.64 -6.51 -9.30
CA ARG A 144 3.41 -6.61 -10.54
C ARG A 144 2.99 -5.50 -11.49
N PHE A 145 3.95 -4.95 -12.22
CA PHE A 145 3.68 -3.98 -13.27
C PHE A 145 2.81 -4.59 -14.37
N VAL A 146 1.87 -3.80 -14.90
CA VAL A 146 0.98 -4.17 -16.00
C VAL A 146 1.31 -3.34 -17.24
N ALA A 147 1.16 -2.01 -17.14
CA ALA A 147 1.33 -1.09 -18.27
C ALA A 147 1.51 0.36 -17.79
N ARG A 148 1.88 1.26 -18.71
CA ARG A 148 1.87 2.73 -18.48
C ARG A 148 0.56 3.38 -18.92
N GLU A 149 -0.40 2.58 -19.40
CA GLU A 149 -1.67 3.00 -19.96
C GLU A 149 -2.85 2.42 -19.17
N VAL A 150 -3.76 3.28 -18.70
CA VAL A 150 -4.94 2.86 -17.93
C VAL A 150 -5.90 1.98 -18.74
N SER A 151 -5.87 2.05 -20.06
CA SER A 151 -6.68 1.17 -20.92
C SER A 151 -6.37 -0.31 -20.77
N GLN A 152 -5.19 -0.66 -20.22
CA GLN A 152 -4.78 -2.04 -19.92
C GLN A 152 -5.17 -2.49 -18.49
N ALA A 153 -5.75 -1.58 -17.68
CA ALA A 153 -6.13 -1.88 -16.31
C ALA A 153 -7.42 -2.71 -16.24
N LEU A 154 -7.42 -3.70 -15.36
CA LEU A 154 -8.62 -4.43 -14.94
C LEU A 154 -9.12 -3.88 -13.61
N PRO A 155 -10.45 -3.90 -13.33
CA PRO A 155 -10.98 -3.44 -12.06
C PRO A 155 -10.25 -4.08 -10.87
N GLY A 156 -9.84 -3.26 -9.91
CA GLY A 156 -9.04 -3.65 -8.75
C GLY A 156 -7.52 -3.47 -8.94
N ASP A 157 -7.06 -3.19 -10.17
CA ASP A 157 -5.67 -2.77 -10.39
C ASP A 157 -5.40 -1.42 -9.72
N LEU A 158 -4.13 -1.19 -9.39
CA LEU A 158 -3.65 -0.02 -8.69
C LEU A 158 -2.96 0.93 -9.68
N LEU A 159 -3.33 2.20 -9.65
CA LEU A 159 -2.59 3.26 -10.32
C LEU A 159 -1.61 3.86 -9.33
N PHE A 160 -0.32 3.73 -9.62
CA PHE A 160 0.72 4.22 -8.73
C PHE A 160 1.30 5.55 -9.22
N TYR A 161 1.48 6.47 -8.28
CA TYR A 161 2.06 7.77 -8.51
C TYR A 161 3.27 7.99 -7.61
N ASP A 162 4.41 8.27 -8.25
CA ASP A 162 5.62 8.72 -7.60
C ASP A 162 5.56 10.23 -7.36
N GLN A 163 5.46 10.61 -6.10
CA GLN A 163 5.46 12.01 -5.64
C GLN A 163 6.65 12.25 -4.70
N GLY A 164 7.77 11.54 -4.91
CA GLY A 164 8.94 11.57 -4.03
C GLY A 164 8.62 10.91 -2.68
N ASP A 165 8.72 11.66 -1.59
CA ASP A 165 8.49 11.10 -0.25
C ASP A 165 7.02 10.74 0.02
N MET A 166 6.08 11.28 -0.78
CA MET A 166 4.63 11.09 -0.58
C MET A 166 4.00 10.20 -1.65
N GLN A 167 4.56 9.00 -1.83
CA GLN A 167 4.05 7.97 -2.74
C GLN A 167 2.52 7.80 -2.59
N HIS A 168 1.81 7.79 -3.71
CA HIS A 168 0.35 7.73 -3.73
C HIS A 168 -0.16 6.63 -4.64
N LEU A 169 -1.30 6.05 -4.29
CA LEU A 169 -1.94 5.05 -5.12
C LEU A 169 -3.45 5.20 -5.13
N MET A 170 -4.04 4.81 -6.24
CA MET A 170 -5.48 4.84 -6.47
C MET A 170 -5.95 3.48 -6.97
N VAL A 171 -7.22 3.16 -6.76
CA VAL A 171 -7.84 1.90 -7.21
C VAL A 171 -8.63 2.16 -8.48
N TRP A 172 -8.35 1.39 -9.53
CA TRP A 172 -9.14 1.40 -10.76
C TRP A 172 -10.47 0.69 -10.55
N MET A 173 -11.58 1.43 -10.70
CA MET A 173 -12.94 0.91 -10.51
C MET A 173 -13.61 0.48 -11.82
N GLY A 174 -12.90 0.51 -12.95
CA GLY A 174 -13.40 0.16 -14.28
C GLY A 174 -13.89 1.36 -15.11
N THR A 175 -14.51 2.35 -14.49
CA THR A 175 -14.92 3.61 -15.15
C THR A 175 -14.50 4.86 -14.37
N SER A 176 -14.19 4.68 -13.10
CA SER A 176 -13.77 5.71 -12.16
C SER A 176 -12.54 5.22 -11.40
N ILE A 177 -12.00 6.12 -10.60
CA ILE A 177 -10.83 5.89 -9.76
C ILE A 177 -11.25 6.23 -8.34
N ALA A 178 -11.01 5.32 -7.40
CA ALA A 178 -11.25 5.54 -5.98
C ALA A 178 -9.92 5.69 -5.25
N TYR A 179 -9.82 6.64 -4.33
CA TYR A 179 -8.60 6.88 -3.56
C TYR A 179 -8.90 7.56 -2.23
N HIS A 180 -7.87 7.64 -1.39
CA HIS A 180 -7.89 8.42 -0.16
C HIS A 180 -6.77 9.47 -0.22
N THR A 181 -7.05 10.72 0.11
CA THR A 181 -6.11 11.86 0.00
C THR A 181 -4.87 11.74 0.90
N GLY A 182 -4.95 10.92 1.95
CA GLY A 182 -3.92 10.76 2.97
C GLY A 182 -4.12 11.67 4.18
N THR A 183 -5.15 12.51 4.15
CA THR A 183 -5.51 13.45 5.22
C THR A 183 -6.97 13.27 5.61
N VAL A 184 -7.26 13.49 6.89
CA VAL A 184 -8.61 13.47 7.44
C VAL A 184 -8.78 14.71 8.29
N THR A 185 -9.89 15.42 8.11
CA THR A 185 -10.30 16.55 8.95
C THR A 185 -11.67 16.26 9.56
N THR A 186 -12.20 17.18 10.37
CA THR A 186 -13.53 17.05 10.97
C THR A 186 -14.64 16.90 9.92
N ASP A 187 -14.52 17.62 8.80
CA ASP A 187 -15.55 17.69 7.76
C ASP A 187 -15.18 16.89 6.49
N ASP A 188 -13.99 16.31 6.44
CA ASP A 188 -13.48 15.58 5.28
C ASP A 188 -12.83 14.26 5.68
N ASN A 189 -13.45 13.15 5.25
CA ASN A 189 -12.95 11.81 5.50
C ASN A 189 -11.82 11.37 4.56
N GLY A 190 -11.41 12.21 3.61
CA GLY A 190 -10.33 11.97 2.67
C GLY A 190 -10.64 11.01 1.52
N LEU A 191 -11.77 10.28 1.53
CA LEU A 191 -12.17 9.41 0.44
C LEU A 191 -12.69 10.20 -0.76
N ARG A 192 -12.34 9.75 -1.95
CA ARG A 192 -12.77 10.33 -3.22
C ARG A 192 -13.05 9.25 -4.24
N MET A 193 -13.98 9.53 -5.15
CA MET A 193 -14.15 8.80 -6.39
C MET A 193 -14.30 9.80 -7.53
N VAL A 194 -13.49 9.62 -8.58
CA VAL A 194 -13.40 10.55 -9.71
C VAL A 194 -13.50 9.74 -11.01
N GLY A 195 -14.26 10.24 -11.99
CA GLY A 195 -14.36 9.59 -13.30
C GLY A 195 -13.03 9.67 -14.06
N ILE A 196 -12.68 8.63 -14.83
CA ILE A 196 -11.39 8.61 -15.55
C ILE A 196 -11.20 9.81 -16.49
N ARG A 197 -12.26 10.22 -17.20
CA ARG A 197 -12.20 11.39 -18.09
C ARG A 197 -11.89 12.68 -17.33
N GLN A 198 -12.40 12.83 -16.11
CA GLN A 198 -12.11 13.99 -15.28
C GLN A 198 -10.66 13.97 -14.82
N LEU A 199 -10.15 12.82 -14.38
CA LEU A 199 -8.76 12.67 -13.95
C LEU A 199 -7.77 12.90 -15.10
N MET A 200 -8.08 12.43 -16.32
CA MET A 200 -7.27 12.67 -17.51
C MET A 200 -7.20 14.15 -17.91
N ASN A 201 -8.20 14.96 -17.55
CA ASN A 201 -8.26 16.39 -17.82
C ASN A 201 -8.01 17.23 -16.56
N TRP A 202 -7.40 16.65 -15.53
CA TRP A 202 -7.15 17.35 -14.28
C TRP A 202 -6.16 18.50 -14.49
N LYS A 203 -6.39 19.65 -13.83
CA LYS A 203 -5.53 20.84 -13.99
C LYS A 203 -4.09 20.57 -13.55
N ASP A 204 -3.92 19.89 -12.43
CA ASP A 204 -2.60 19.41 -11.99
C ASP A 204 -2.23 18.16 -12.77
N THR A 205 -1.39 18.34 -13.78
CA THR A 205 -0.99 17.30 -14.74
C THR A 205 -0.23 16.15 -14.09
N ARG A 206 0.33 16.34 -12.89
CA ARG A 206 1.02 15.29 -12.13
C ARG A 206 0.10 14.12 -11.79
N TRP A 207 -1.21 14.35 -11.73
CA TRP A 207 -2.22 13.32 -11.42
C TRP A 207 -2.83 12.66 -12.66
N GLN A 208 -2.55 13.14 -13.87
CA GLN A 208 -3.07 12.52 -15.08
C GLN A 208 -2.38 11.18 -15.32
N PRO A 209 -3.09 10.05 -15.42
CA PRO A 209 -2.48 8.74 -15.63
C PRO A 209 -2.14 8.50 -17.10
N ALA A 210 -1.21 9.31 -17.61
CA ALA A 210 -0.73 9.27 -18.98
C ALA A 210 0.68 8.65 -19.04
N ALA A 211 0.98 7.91 -20.10
CA ALA A 211 2.24 7.18 -20.24
C ALA A 211 3.49 8.08 -20.23
N ASN A 212 3.34 9.35 -20.63
CA ASN A 212 4.39 10.36 -20.63
C ASN A 212 4.46 11.19 -19.33
N ASN A 213 3.55 10.98 -18.37
CA ASN A 213 3.63 11.65 -17.07
C ASN A 213 4.69 10.96 -16.20
N PRO A 214 5.80 11.62 -15.83
CA PRO A 214 6.86 11.01 -15.03
C PRO A 214 6.39 10.61 -13.63
N ASN A 215 5.37 11.28 -13.08
CA ASN A 215 4.81 10.95 -11.77
C ASN A 215 3.92 9.70 -11.85
N PHE A 216 3.38 9.33 -13.01
CA PHE A 216 2.56 8.13 -13.14
C PHE A 216 3.44 6.91 -13.41
N ALA A 217 3.81 6.21 -12.35
CA ALA A 217 4.65 5.02 -12.43
C ALA A 217 3.98 3.88 -13.23
N GLY A 218 2.65 3.82 -13.23
CA GLY A 218 1.87 2.95 -14.10
C GLY A 218 0.75 2.22 -13.38
N VAL A 219 0.22 1.20 -14.07
CA VAL A 219 -0.79 0.28 -13.57
C VAL A 219 -0.10 -0.95 -13.00
N TYR A 220 -0.54 -1.36 -11.81
CA TYR A 220 0.00 -2.49 -11.08
C TYR A 220 -1.13 -3.43 -10.65
N ARG A 221 -0.86 -4.74 -10.69
CA ARG A 221 -1.80 -5.78 -10.27
C ARG A 221 -1.26 -6.54 -9.09
N LEU A 222 -2.10 -6.86 -8.10
CA LEU A 222 -1.71 -7.67 -6.96
C LEU A 222 -1.14 -9.03 -7.43
N MET A 223 0.02 -9.43 -6.88
CA MET A 223 0.80 -10.57 -7.41
C MET A 223 0.09 -11.93 -7.27
N PHE A 224 -0.77 -12.07 -6.26
CA PHE A 224 -1.50 -13.31 -6.02
C PHE A 224 -2.65 -13.54 -7.01
N LEU A 225 -3.03 -12.55 -7.83
CA LEU A 225 -4.03 -12.72 -8.88
C LEU A 225 -3.43 -13.44 -10.09
N SER A 226 -4.16 -14.39 -10.70
CA SER A 226 -3.74 -15.15 -11.89
C SER A 226 -3.56 -14.26 -13.12
#